data_AF-A0AA35Q9A3-F1
#
_entry.id   AF-A0AA35Q9A3-F1
#
_cell.length_a   1.000
_cell.length_b   1.000
_cell.length_c   1.000
_cell.angle_alpha   90.00
_cell.angle_beta   90.00
_cell.angle_gamma   90.00
#
_symmetry.space_group_name_H-M   'P 1'
#
loop_
_entity.id
_entity.type
_entity.pdbx_description
1 polymer ?
#
loop_
_entity_poly.entity_id
_entity_poly.type
_entity_poly.pdbx_seq_one_letter_code
_entity_poly.pdbx_strand_id
1 'polypeptide(L)'
;SLLWILSSITPRQPNADRPMEPIAIVGLAFRLPDGVEDDLSFWDMLENRRNVMQEWPESRANIGTFYKPGSGIKNTASPIKSCLNQLYSRGGYFMKGDPAAFDAPFFSITAQGMQGSSVIRYAEAAAMDPQQRWLLETSYRALENGMWSSNL
;
A
#
# COMPACT_ATOMS: atom_id res chain seq x y z
N SER A 1 -33.14 -32.68 -15.37
CA SER A 1 -31.69 -32.83 -15.61
C SER A 1 -30.87 -31.57 -15.30
N LEU A 2 -31.02 -30.96 -14.11
CA LEU A 2 -30.16 -29.85 -13.63
C LEU A 2 -29.65 -30.06 -12.19
N LEU A 3 -30.07 -31.15 -11.53
CA LEU A 3 -29.74 -31.44 -10.14
C LEU A 3 -28.37 -32.13 -9.94
N TRP A 4 -27.72 -32.60 -11.00
CA TRP A 4 -26.43 -33.32 -10.90
C TRP A 4 -25.21 -32.40 -10.86
N ILE A 5 -25.31 -31.15 -11.33
CA ILE A 5 -24.17 -30.23 -11.43
C ILE A 5 -23.87 -29.52 -10.09
N LEU A 6 -24.85 -29.44 -9.17
CA LEU A 6 -24.66 -28.81 -7.85
C LEU A 6 -24.04 -29.75 -6.80
N SER A 7 -23.94 -31.06 -7.07
CA SER A 7 -23.38 -32.05 -6.12
C SER A 7 -21.84 -32.09 -6.11
N SER A 8 -21.16 -31.49 -7.09
CA SER A 8 -19.69 -31.59 -7.25
C SER A 8 -18.91 -30.46 -6.60
N ILE A 9 -19.57 -29.46 -6.00
CA ILE A 9 -18.92 -28.40 -5.23
C ILE A 9 -19.15 -28.68 -3.75
N THR A 10 -18.60 -29.80 -3.27
CA THR A 10 -18.40 -29.95 -1.83
C THR A 10 -17.20 -29.07 -1.47
N PRO A 11 -17.32 -28.07 -0.58
CA PRO A 11 -16.13 -27.36 -0.09
C PRO A 11 -15.18 -28.40 0.48
N ARG A 12 -13.93 -28.38 0.03
CA ARG A 12 -12.86 -29.22 0.57
C ARG A 12 -12.79 -28.92 2.07
N GLN A 13 -13.34 -29.83 2.87
CA GLN A 13 -13.20 -29.78 4.32
C GLN A 13 -11.70 -29.76 4.60
N PRO A 14 -11.16 -28.77 5.34
CA PRO A 14 -9.78 -28.83 5.76
C PRO A 14 -9.64 -30.12 6.55
N ASN A 15 -8.78 -31.03 6.09
CA ASN A 15 -8.47 -32.25 6.81
C ASN A 15 -7.86 -31.83 8.16
N ALA A 16 -8.66 -31.84 9.23
CA ALA A 16 -8.24 -31.48 10.58
C ALA A 16 -7.12 -32.39 11.12
N ASP A 17 -6.87 -33.52 10.43
CA ASP A 17 -5.90 -34.56 10.78
C ASP A 17 -4.55 -34.43 10.05
N ARG A 18 -4.34 -33.40 9.21
CA ARG A 18 -3.00 -33.15 8.64
C ARG A 18 -2.29 -32.06 9.45
N PRO A 19 -1.07 -32.31 9.96
CA PRO A 19 -0.27 -31.21 10.51
C PRO A 19 -0.10 -30.16 9.41
N MET A 20 -0.35 -28.89 9.74
CA MET A 20 -0.18 -27.79 8.78
C MET A 20 1.28 -27.75 8.34
N GLU A 21 1.50 -27.78 7.03
CA GLU A 21 2.84 -27.59 6.47
C GLU A 21 3.34 -26.17 6.81
N PRO A 22 4.56 -26.03 7.34
CA PRO A 22 5.14 -24.71 7.60
C PRO A 22 5.26 -23.89 6.31
N ILE A 23 4.81 -22.63 6.35
CA ILE A 23 4.93 -21.69 5.23
C ILE A 23 6.21 -20.89 5.41
N ALA A 24 7.16 -21.06 4.50
CA ALA A 24 8.38 -20.26 4.48
C ALA A 24 8.11 -18.89 3.82
N ILE A 25 8.62 -17.83 4.46
CA ILE A 25 8.68 -16.49 3.84
C ILE A 25 9.99 -16.46 3.05
N VAL A 26 9.89 -16.53 1.72
CA VAL A 26 11.06 -16.63 0.85
C VAL A 26 11.63 -15.27 0.44
N GLY A 27 10.83 -14.21 0.45
CA GLY A 27 11.25 -12.86 0.06
C GLY A 27 10.37 -11.78 0.67
N LEU A 28 10.96 -10.61 0.88
CA LEU A 28 10.32 -9.42 1.45
C LEU A 28 10.68 -8.21 0.59
N ALA A 29 9.79 -7.21 0.58
CA ALA A 29 10.08 -5.89 0.04
C ALA A 29 9.26 -4.86 0.80
N PHE A 30 9.81 -3.67 0.94
CA PHE A 30 9.25 -2.63 1.77
C PHE A 30 9.05 -1.34 0.97
N ARG A 31 8.02 -0.59 1.34
CA ARG A 31 7.83 0.80 0.94
C ARG A 31 7.28 1.57 2.12
N LEU A 32 8.19 1.97 2.99
CA LEU A 32 7.88 2.52 4.30
C LEU A 32 8.26 4.02 4.37
N PRO A 33 7.78 4.74 5.40
CA PRO A 33 8.16 6.12 5.64
C PRO A 33 9.67 6.28 5.78
N ASP A 34 10.15 7.52 5.58
CA ASP A 34 11.59 7.87 5.67
C ASP A 34 12.49 7.18 4.62
N GLY A 35 11.88 6.61 3.58
CA GLY A 35 12.61 5.99 2.46
C GLY A 35 13.16 4.60 2.79
N VAL A 36 12.55 3.91 3.77
CA VAL A 36 12.87 2.52 4.08
C VAL A 36 12.29 1.63 2.97
N GLU A 37 13.17 1.06 2.14
CA GLU A 37 12.81 0.25 0.96
C GLU A 37 13.50 -1.13 0.92
N ASP A 38 14.35 -1.43 1.89
CA ASP A 38 15.16 -2.66 1.96
C ASP A 38 15.25 -3.22 3.38
N ASP A 39 15.65 -4.49 3.49
CA ASP A 39 15.71 -5.22 4.75
C ASP A 39 16.63 -4.53 5.78
N LEU A 40 17.80 -4.04 5.35
CA LEU A 40 18.76 -3.41 6.26
C LEU A 40 18.19 -2.12 6.84
N SER A 41 17.61 -1.24 6.01
CA SER A 41 17.00 -0.01 6.53
C SER A 41 15.78 -0.27 7.39
N PHE A 42 15.01 -1.33 7.11
CA PHE A 42 13.89 -1.73 7.93
C PHE A 42 14.34 -2.20 9.32
N TRP A 43 15.32 -3.08 9.40
CA TRP A 43 15.87 -3.56 10.67
C TRP A 43 16.57 -2.44 11.44
N ASP A 44 17.36 -1.60 10.78
CA ASP A 44 17.98 -0.42 11.40
C ASP A 44 16.94 0.50 12.03
N MET A 45 15.84 0.77 11.33
CA MET A 45 14.76 1.61 11.85
C MET A 45 14.13 1.01 13.12
N LEU A 46 13.90 -0.30 13.13
CA LEU A 46 13.31 -1.00 14.26
C LEU A 46 14.25 -1.10 15.47
N GLU A 47 15.51 -1.49 15.23
CA GLU A 47 16.53 -1.62 16.28
C GLU A 47 16.80 -0.29 16.97
N ASN A 48 16.88 0.80 16.19
CA ASN A 48 17.09 2.15 16.72
C ASN A 48 15.79 2.83 17.21
N ARG A 49 14.63 2.18 17.10
CA ARG A 49 13.31 2.71 17.51
C ARG A 49 13.03 4.10 16.94
N ARG A 50 13.40 4.34 15.68
CA ARG A 50 13.31 5.65 15.05
C ARG A 50 11.86 6.09 14.87
N ASN A 51 11.52 7.27 15.37
CA ASN A 51 10.25 7.92 15.06
C ASN A 51 10.37 8.67 13.74
N VAL A 52 9.74 8.12 12.71
CA VAL A 52 9.74 8.66 11.33
C VAL A 52 8.49 9.49 11.01
N MET A 53 7.79 9.98 12.05
CA MET A 53 6.62 10.84 11.88
C MET A 53 7.05 12.19 11.29
N GLN A 54 6.35 12.61 10.26
CA GLN A 54 6.57 13.88 9.58
C GLN A 54 5.30 14.74 9.68
N GLU A 55 5.46 16.05 9.52
CA GLU A 55 4.32 16.92 9.25
C GLU A 55 3.72 16.55 7.88
N TRP A 56 2.48 16.98 7.65
CA TRP A 56 1.83 16.64 6.40
C TRP A 56 2.49 17.32 5.21
N PRO A 57 2.81 16.58 4.14
CA PRO A 57 3.37 17.17 2.94
C PRO A 57 2.40 18.15 2.32
N GLU A 58 2.87 19.35 1.97
CA GLU A 58 2.05 20.38 1.30
C GLU A 58 1.47 19.88 -0.03
N SER A 59 2.18 18.98 -0.71
CA SER A 59 1.74 18.32 -1.95
C SER A 59 0.53 17.40 -1.77
N ARG A 60 0.22 16.97 -0.54
CA ARG A 60 -0.85 16.02 -0.23
C ARG A 60 -2.10 16.71 0.30
N ALA A 61 -1.93 17.65 1.23
CA ALA A 61 -3.04 18.40 1.81
C ALA A 61 -2.54 19.68 2.46
N ASN A 62 -3.26 20.78 2.26
CA ASN A 62 -3.07 21.98 3.08
C ASN A 62 -3.82 21.78 4.40
N ILE A 63 -3.08 21.56 5.48
CA ILE A 63 -3.68 21.21 6.77
C ILE A 63 -3.94 22.40 7.68
N GLY A 64 -3.44 23.58 7.36
CA GLY A 64 -3.84 24.80 8.06
C GLY A 64 -5.36 25.02 8.06
N THR A 65 -6.08 24.49 7.07
CA THR A 65 -7.55 24.57 6.97
C THR A 65 -8.28 23.49 7.78
N PHE A 66 -7.66 22.33 8.03
CA PHE A 66 -8.30 21.17 8.66
C PHE A 66 -7.82 20.91 10.10
N TYR A 67 -6.64 21.40 10.47
CA TYR A 67 -6.05 21.21 11.80
C TYR A 67 -6.56 22.24 12.78
N LYS A 68 -7.09 21.76 13.92
CA LYS A 68 -7.40 22.59 15.07
C LYS A 68 -6.62 22.12 16.30
N PRO A 69 -5.62 22.88 16.78
CA PRO A 69 -4.95 22.54 18.01
C PRO A 69 -5.91 22.74 19.19
N GLY A 70 -6.36 21.62 19.78
CA GLY A 70 -7.03 21.60 21.08
C GLY A 70 -8.27 22.48 21.21
N SER A 71 -9.43 21.99 20.76
CA SER A 71 -10.61 22.13 21.62
C SER A 71 -10.58 20.94 22.59
N GLY A 72 -10.01 21.16 23.78
CA GLY A 72 -10.60 20.48 24.94
C GLY A 72 -12.11 20.69 24.81
N ILE A 73 -12.91 19.63 24.98
CA ILE A 73 -14.36 19.66 24.83
C ILE A 73 -14.90 20.76 25.75
N LYS A 74 -14.98 21.99 25.25
CA LYS A 74 -15.58 23.12 25.95
C LYS A 74 -17.05 23.01 25.62
N ASN A 75 -17.76 22.22 26.43
CA ASN A 75 -19.14 22.41 26.88
C ASN A 75 -20.12 23.11 25.91
N THR A 76 -20.07 22.79 24.62
CA THR A 76 -21.06 23.23 23.64
C THR A 76 -21.98 22.04 23.42
N ALA A 77 -23.29 22.26 23.59
CA ALA A 77 -24.35 21.25 23.73
C ALA A 77 -24.58 20.32 22.52
N SER A 78 -23.61 20.14 21.62
CA SER A 78 -23.64 19.12 20.57
C SER A 78 -22.20 18.75 20.14
N PRO A 79 -21.54 17.80 20.84
CA PRO A 79 -20.16 17.40 20.52
C PRO A 79 -20.02 16.75 19.13
N ILE A 80 -21.12 16.37 18.49
CA ILE A 80 -21.09 15.62 17.21
C ILE A 80 -21.00 16.57 15.99
N LYS A 81 -21.48 17.82 16.08
CA LYS A 81 -21.50 18.74 14.92
C LYS A 81 -20.18 19.49 14.69
N SER A 82 -19.32 19.63 15.71
CA SER A 82 -18.08 20.41 15.60
C SER A 82 -16.90 19.61 15.01
N CYS A 83 -16.98 18.28 14.99
CA CYS A 83 -15.88 17.40 14.57
C CYS A 83 -15.91 17.03 13.09
N LEU A 84 -16.99 17.34 12.37
CA LEU A 84 -17.11 17.04 10.94
C LEU A 84 -16.11 17.93 10.18
N ASN A 85 -15.16 17.31 9.47
CA ASN A 85 -14.09 17.94 8.70
C ASN A 85 -12.89 18.51 9.50
N GLN A 86 -12.56 17.94 10.66
CA GLN A 86 -11.36 18.32 11.41
C GLN A 86 -10.38 17.16 11.57
N LEU A 87 -9.10 17.46 11.39
CA LEU A 87 -7.99 16.54 11.66
C LEU A 87 -7.31 16.95 12.96
N TYR A 88 -7.26 16.02 13.92
CA TYR A 88 -6.57 16.25 15.20
C TYR A 88 -5.08 15.86 15.14
N SER A 89 -4.67 15.11 14.12
CA SER A 89 -3.26 14.75 13.94
C SER A 89 -2.51 15.83 13.19
N ARG A 90 -1.45 16.37 13.80
CA ARG A 90 -0.55 17.35 13.19
C ARG A 90 0.40 16.73 12.16
N GLY A 91 0.56 15.41 12.19
CA GLY A 91 1.48 14.69 11.32
C GLY A 91 1.06 13.25 11.10
N GLY A 92 1.91 12.53 10.39
CA GLY A 92 1.69 11.14 10.04
C GLY A 92 2.97 10.53 9.48
N TYR A 93 2.83 9.31 9.00
CA TYR A 93 3.93 8.53 8.44
C TYR A 93 3.75 8.49 6.93
N PHE A 94 4.52 9.31 6.21
CA PHE A 94 4.37 9.48 4.77
C PHE A 94 5.51 8.82 4.02
N MET A 95 5.17 8.12 2.94
CA MET A 95 6.15 7.62 1.98
C MET A 95 6.88 8.78 1.34
N LYS A 96 8.18 8.59 1.10
CA LYS A 96 9.02 9.55 0.38
C LYS A 96 8.72 9.49 -1.13
N GLY A 97 8.84 10.63 -1.80
CA GLY A 97 8.70 10.73 -3.26
C GLY A 97 7.28 11.02 -3.74
N ASP A 98 7.13 11.06 -5.06
CA ASP A 98 5.85 11.31 -5.72
C ASP A 98 5.00 10.02 -5.74
N PRO A 99 3.80 10.02 -5.12
CA PRO A 99 2.88 8.88 -5.18
C PRO A 99 2.32 8.61 -6.57
N ALA A 100 2.36 9.59 -7.47
CA ALA A 100 1.96 9.42 -8.85
C ALA A 100 3.05 8.77 -9.72
N ALA A 101 4.32 8.75 -9.26
CA ALA A 101 5.40 8.11 -9.98
C ALA A 101 5.19 6.59 -10.03
N PHE A 102 5.29 6.03 -11.24
CA PHE A 102 5.11 4.61 -11.51
C PHE A 102 5.74 4.23 -12.85
N ASP A 103 6.48 3.13 -12.91
CA ASP A 103 7.07 2.60 -14.16
C ASP A 103 6.04 1.82 -14.98
N ALA A 104 5.13 2.54 -15.63
CA ALA A 104 4.08 1.93 -16.46
C ALA A 104 4.60 1.09 -17.64
N PRO A 105 5.71 1.45 -18.33
CA PRO A 105 6.29 0.61 -19.38
C PRO A 105 6.76 -0.74 -18.87
N PHE A 106 7.39 -0.77 -17.70
CA PHE A 106 7.88 -2.01 -17.09
C PHE A 106 6.75 -3.03 -16.86
N PHE A 107 5.61 -2.57 -16.34
CA PHE A 107 4.43 -3.41 -16.11
C PHE A 107 3.54 -3.60 -17.35
N SER A 108 4.00 -3.16 -18.53
CA SER A 108 3.22 -3.21 -19.78
C SER A 108 1.87 -2.47 -19.72
N ILE A 109 1.69 -1.58 -18.75
CA ILE A 109 0.52 -0.70 -18.60
C ILE A 109 0.60 0.48 -19.61
N THR A 110 1.79 0.72 -20.16
CA THR A 110 1.98 1.43 -21.43
C THR A 110 2.71 0.51 -22.40
N ALA A 111 2.04 0.08 -23.46
CA ALA A 111 2.53 -1.01 -24.30
C ALA A 111 3.64 -0.58 -25.29
N GLN A 112 4.68 -1.40 -25.41
CA GLN A 112 5.21 -1.72 -26.72
C GLN A 112 4.10 -2.39 -27.53
N GLY A 113 3.67 -1.74 -28.62
CA GLY A 113 2.74 -2.34 -29.56
C GLY A 113 1.72 -1.35 -30.11
N MET A 114 1.88 -1.09 -31.40
CA MET A 114 0.94 -0.51 -32.34
C MET A 114 0.79 1.02 -32.37
N GLN A 115 1.15 1.56 -33.53
CA GLN A 115 0.88 2.92 -34.01
C GLN A 115 -0.63 3.23 -33.87
N GLY A 116 -1.01 3.91 -32.79
CA GLY A 116 -2.41 4.30 -32.56
C GLY A 116 -2.54 5.18 -31.32
N SER A 117 -2.92 6.44 -31.53
CA SER A 117 -3.23 7.50 -30.55
C SER A 117 -2.65 7.36 -29.14
N SER A 118 -1.48 7.97 -28.96
CA SER A 118 -0.71 8.14 -27.70
C SER A 118 -1.55 8.59 -26.49
N VAL A 119 -2.66 9.29 -26.72
CA VAL A 119 -3.44 10.00 -25.68
C VAL A 119 -4.24 9.07 -24.76
N ILE A 120 -4.69 7.91 -25.24
CA ILE A 120 -5.61 7.03 -24.48
C ILE A 120 -4.86 6.20 -23.42
N ARG A 121 -3.55 5.99 -23.59
CA ARG A 121 -2.78 5.01 -22.80
C ARG A 121 -2.10 5.59 -21.56
N TYR A 122 -1.65 6.85 -21.61
CA TYR A 122 -1.22 7.57 -20.40
C TYR A 122 -2.37 7.72 -19.38
N ALA A 123 -3.62 7.69 -19.86
CA ALA A 123 -4.79 7.80 -19.01
C ALA A 123 -4.98 6.57 -18.11
N GLU A 124 -4.58 5.37 -18.55
CA GLU A 124 -4.74 4.14 -17.76
C GLU A 124 -3.83 4.15 -16.54
N ALA A 125 -2.53 4.34 -16.76
CA ALA A 125 -1.57 4.48 -15.66
C ALA A 125 -1.95 5.64 -14.73
N ALA A 126 -2.40 6.79 -15.27
CA ALA A 126 -2.83 7.93 -14.47
C ALA A 126 -4.11 7.67 -13.66
N ALA A 127 -5.02 6.83 -14.16
CA ALA A 127 -6.27 6.48 -13.50
C ALA A 127 -6.13 5.39 -12.43
N MET A 128 -5.02 4.62 -12.44
CA MET A 128 -4.77 3.62 -11.41
C MET A 128 -4.62 4.25 -10.03
N ASP A 129 -5.18 3.62 -9.00
CA ASP A 129 -4.95 4.04 -7.62
C ASP A 129 -3.46 3.89 -7.26
N PRO A 130 -2.80 4.87 -6.63
CA PRO A 130 -1.40 4.77 -6.20
C PRO A 130 -1.08 3.52 -5.38
N GLN A 131 -2.04 2.98 -4.60
CA GLN A 131 -1.80 1.75 -3.84
C GLN A 131 -1.64 0.54 -4.74
N GLN A 132 -2.38 0.46 -5.85
CA GLN A 132 -2.24 -0.63 -6.83
C GLN A 132 -0.89 -0.57 -7.53
N ARG A 133 -0.44 0.65 -7.88
CA ARG A 133 0.88 0.88 -8.48
C ARG A 133 2.00 0.44 -7.56
N TRP A 134 1.96 0.85 -6.30
CA TRP A 134 2.95 0.43 -5.30
C TRP A 134 2.89 -1.06 -4.99
N LEU A 135 1.70 -1.66 -4.99
CA LEU A 135 1.56 -3.10 -4.82
C LEU A 135 2.29 -3.87 -5.92
N LEU A 136 2.16 -3.44 -7.18
CA LEU A 136 2.86 -4.06 -8.32
C LEU A 136 4.38 -3.96 -8.16
N GLU A 137 4.90 -2.77 -7.89
CA GLU A 137 6.34 -2.53 -7.68
C GLU A 137 6.89 -3.34 -6.50
N THR A 138 6.19 -3.34 -5.37
CA THR A 138 6.65 -4.02 -4.16
C THR A 138 6.55 -5.54 -4.30
N SER A 139 5.49 -6.05 -4.94
CA SER A 139 5.36 -7.49 -5.20
C SER A 139 6.46 -8.00 -6.10
N TYR A 140 6.81 -7.23 -7.14
CA TYR A 140 7.91 -7.58 -8.03
C TYR A 140 9.24 -7.63 -7.27
N ARG A 141 9.56 -6.59 -6.48
CA ARG A 141 10.78 -6.57 -5.64
C ARG A 141 10.83 -7.73 -4.64
N ALA A 142 9.70 -8.11 -4.05
CA ALA A 142 9.65 -9.22 -3.11
C ALA A 142 9.95 -10.56 -3.79
N LEU A 143 9.45 -10.74 -5.03
CA LEU A 143 9.76 -11.92 -5.84
C LEU A 143 11.25 -11.93 -6.23
N GLU A 144 11.82 -10.80 -6.64
CA GLU A 144 13.26 -10.71 -6.90
C GLU A 144 14.07 -11.08 -5.65
N ASN A 145 13.79 -10.47 -4.51
CA ASN A 145 14.52 -10.79 -3.27
C ASN A 145 14.41 -12.26 -2.88
N GLY A 146 13.25 -12.89 -3.10
CA GLY A 146 13.04 -14.30 -2.78
C GLY A 146 13.63 -15.30 -3.77
N MET A 147 13.90 -14.89 -5.01
CA MET A 147 14.52 -15.74 -6.03
C MET A 147 16.05 -15.77 -5.90
N TRP A 148 16.66 -14.68 -5.42
CA TRP A 148 18.12 -14.52 -5.38
C TRP A 148 18.78 -15.15 -4.14
N SER A 149 18.02 -15.60 -3.13
CA SER A 149 18.57 -16.26 -1.94
C SER A 149 19.04 -17.71 -2.18
N SER A 150 18.84 -18.26 -3.37
CA SER A 150 19.18 -19.65 -3.72
C SER A 150 20.62 -19.89 -4.20
N ASN A 151 21.49 -18.86 -4.21
CA ASN A 151 22.89 -18.95 -4.66
C ASN A 151 23.93 -18.48 -3.61
N LEU A 152 23.76 -18.84 -2.34
CA LEU A 152 24.82 -18.77 -1.32
C LEU A 152 24.82 -20.00 -0.42
#